data_AF-A0A958G4U9-F1
#
_entry.id   AF-A0A958G4U9-F1
#
_cell.length_a   1.000
_cell.length_b   1.000
_cell.length_c   1.000
_cell.angle_alpha   90.00
_cell.angle_beta   90.00
_cell.angle_gamma   90.00
#
_symmetry.space_group_name_H-M   'P 1'
#
loop_
_entity.id
_entity.type
_entity.pdbx_description
1 polymer ?
#
loop_
_entity_poly.entity_id
_entity_poly.type
_entity_poly.pdbx_seq_one_letter_code
_entity_poly.pdbx_strand_id
1 'polypeptide(L)'
;MKLYFRRGAIFALFLPLLLAGQSTALSADSQAVDERIDREQLLRDLQILSSDSLAGRRTGTAGHEKAQRYLAGRFREIGLHQFGPDYFQRFAIAAPGFSTAPLTNGPAPPDTIRGANLIGYLPGREDSSNVIVLSAHYDHLGVRNGAVYYGANDNASGVAAMLAIAGYLRRHPLRHTLLFLASDA
;
A
#
# COMPACT_ATOMS: atom_id res chain seq x y z
N MET A 1 93.51 30.73 -26.09
CA MET A 1 94.03 30.85 -27.47
C MET A 1 93.05 30.13 -28.41
N LYS A 2 92.47 30.84 -29.39
CA LYS A 2 91.56 30.40 -30.49
C LYS A 2 90.19 29.81 -30.07
N LEU A 3 89.03 30.50 -30.16
CA LEU A 3 88.21 31.01 -31.29
C LEU A 3 87.74 29.93 -32.29
N TYR A 4 86.44 29.59 -32.33
CA TYR A 4 85.49 29.92 -33.44
C TYR A 4 84.11 29.22 -33.34
N PHE A 5 83.05 30.05 -33.32
CA PHE A 5 81.72 29.98 -33.96
C PHE A 5 81.22 28.68 -34.65
N ARG A 6 79.93 28.33 -34.42
CA ARG A 6 78.89 28.36 -35.49
C ARG A 6 77.44 28.15 -34.99
N ARG A 7 76.55 28.86 -35.69
CA ARG A 7 75.08 28.98 -35.64
C ARG A 7 74.32 27.65 -35.75
N GLY A 8 73.10 27.58 -35.21
CA GLY A 8 72.09 26.65 -35.74
C GLY A 8 70.85 26.41 -34.88
N ALA A 9 69.76 27.09 -35.26
CA ALA A 9 68.36 26.64 -35.28
C ALA A 9 67.72 25.96 -34.05
N ILE A 10 66.66 26.64 -33.57
CA ILE A 10 65.55 26.11 -32.79
C ILE A 10 64.82 25.04 -33.62
N PHE A 11 64.55 23.87 -33.03
CA PHE A 11 63.39 23.05 -33.41
C PHE A 11 62.80 22.39 -32.15
N ALA A 12 61.56 22.77 -31.85
CA ALA A 12 60.75 22.19 -30.81
C ALA A 12 60.39 20.74 -31.15
N LEU A 13 60.51 19.83 -30.19
CA LEU A 13 59.80 18.56 -30.23
C LEU A 13 58.91 18.49 -28.99
N PHE A 14 57.62 18.78 -29.22
CA PHE A 14 56.54 18.55 -28.27
C PHE A 14 56.41 17.04 -28.04
N LEU A 15 56.65 16.58 -26.81
CA LEU A 15 56.33 15.23 -26.37
C LEU A 15 54.88 15.20 -25.89
N PRO A 16 53.92 14.54 -26.58
CA PRO A 16 52.61 14.34 -26.00
C PRO A 16 52.72 13.20 -24.99
N LEU A 17 52.76 13.56 -23.71
CA LEU A 17 52.50 12.64 -22.62
C LEU A 17 51.01 12.24 -22.69
N LEU A 18 50.71 11.13 -23.36
CA LEU A 18 49.37 10.53 -23.33
C LEU A 18 49.10 10.04 -21.90
N LEU A 19 48.54 10.91 -21.06
CA LEU A 19 47.72 10.46 -19.94
C LEU A 19 46.45 9.87 -20.55
N ALA A 20 46.43 8.55 -20.71
CA ALA A 20 45.20 7.80 -20.84
C ALA A 20 44.41 7.95 -19.53
N GLY A 21 43.68 9.07 -19.42
CA GLY A 21 42.62 9.23 -18.43
C GLY A 21 41.54 8.22 -18.77
N GLN A 22 41.56 7.06 -18.12
CA GLN A 22 40.39 6.19 -18.11
C GLN A 22 39.33 6.91 -17.29
N SER A 23 38.51 7.70 -17.98
CA SER A 23 37.20 8.11 -17.46
C SER A 23 36.37 6.84 -17.31
N THR A 24 36.49 6.18 -16.17
CA THR A 24 35.37 5.39 -15.65
C THR A 24 34.29 6.39 -15.27
N ALA A 25 33.51 6.82 -16.26
CA ALA A 25 32.15 7.27 -15.98
C ALA A 25 31.48 6.06 -15.32
N LEU A 26 31.46 6.06 -13.99
CA LEU A 26 30.63 5.15 -13.24
C LEU A 26 29.22 5.44 -13.73
N SER A 27 28.68 4.54 -14.53
CA SER A 27 27.28 4.54 -14.91
C SER A 27 26.49 4.45 -13.60
N ALA A 28 26.10 5.60 -13.06
CA ALA A 28 25.18 5.73 -11.93
C ALA A 28 23.74 5.45 -12.41
N ASP A 29 23.58 4.41 -13.22
CA ASP A 29 22.30 3.92 -13.71
C ASP A 29 22.22 2.43 -13.39
N SER A 30 22.18 2.14 -12.09
CA SER A 30 21.75 0.85 -11.60
C SER A 30 20.80 1.08 -10.43
N GLN A 31 19.52 0.78 -10.68
CA GLN A 31 18.42 0.68 -9.71
C GLN A 31 17.78 2.01 -9.29
N ALA A 32 17.18 2.74 -10.24
CA ALA A 32 15.97 3.49 -9.88
C ALA A 32 14.91 2.43 -9.50
N VAL A 33 14.73 2.20 -8.20
CA VAL A 33 13.67 1.34 -7.67
C VAL A 33 12.36 1.92 -8.21
N ASP A 34 11.57 1.12 -8.94
CA ASP A 34 10.32 1.60 -9.56
C ASP A 34 9.42 2.19 -8.47
N GLU A 35 9.36 3.53 -8.40
CA GLU A 35 8.53 4.32 -7.46
C GLU A 35 7.05 4.29 -7.87
N ARG A 36 6.60 3.20 -8.48
CA ARG A 36 5.22 3.03 -8.93
C ARG A 36 4.43 2.17 -7.96
N ILE A 37 3.12 2.24 -8.10
CA ILE A 37 2.20 1.34 -7.45
C ILE A 37 2.52 -0.10 -7.91
N ASP A 38 2.66 -1.02 -6.95
CA ASP A 38 2.83 -2.45 -7.24
C ASP A 38 1.55 -3.01 -7.85
N ARG A 39 1.51 -3.03 -9.18
CA ARG A 39 0.36 -3.49 -9.96
C ARG A 39 0.08 -4.97 -9.73
N GLU A 40 1.10 -5.79 -9.56
CA GLU A 40 0.90 -7.21 -9.37
C GLU A 40 0.26 -7.50 -8.01
N GLN A 41 0.74 -6.83 -6.95
CA GLN A 41 0.13 -6.98 -5.64
C GLN A 41 -1.31 -6.45 -5.62
N LEU A 42 -1.58 -5.32 -6.28
CA LEU A 42 -2.94 -4.80 -6.42
C LEU A 42 -3.87 -5.84 -7.06
N LEU A 43 -3.44 -6.46 -8.16
CA LEU A 43 -4.25 -7.48 -8.83
C LEU A 43 -4.40 -8.76 -7.98
N ARG A 44 -3.36 -9.15 -7.24
CA ARG A 44 -3.46 -10.26 -6.26
C ARG A 44 -4.48 -9.96 -5.18
N ASP A 45 -4.46 -8.74 -4.62
CA ASP A 45 -5.40 -8.31 -3.59
C ASP A 45 -6.85 -8.35 -4.12
N LEU A 46 -7.10 -7.84 -5.34
CA LEU A 46 -8.40 -7.92 -6.01
C LEU A 46 -8.85 -9.38 -6.23
N GLN A 47 -7.98 -10.23 -6.77
CA GLN A 47 -8.29 -11.63 -7.06
C GLN A 47 -8.63 -12.43 -5.80
N ILE A 48 -7.86 -12.26 -4.72
CA ILE A 48 -8.13 -12.94 -3.46
C ILE A 48 -9.46 -12.48 -2.88
N LEU A 49 -9.66 -11.16 -2.79
CA LEU A 49 -10.87 -10.58 -2.22
C LEU A 49 -12.11 -11.05 -2.98
N SER A 50 -12.04 -11.14 -4.31
CA SER A 50 -13.14 -11.57 -5.17
C SER A 50 -13.21 -13.07 -5.46
N SER A 51 -12.46 -13.91 -4.74
CA SER A 51 -12.40 -15.36 -5.00
C SER A 51 -13.61 -16.14 -4.45
N ASP A 52 -13.87 -17.32 -5.04
CA ASP A 52 -14.84 -18.31 -4.58
C ASP A 52 -14.68 -18.64 -3.09
N SER A 53 -13.43 -18.68 -2.60
CA SER A 53 -13.11 -19.03 -1.22
C SER A 53 -13.66 -18.05 -0.18
N LEU A 54 -13.95 -16.81 -0.61
CA LEU A 54 -14.53 -15.73 0.19
C LEU A 54 -16.05 -15.58 -0.03
N ALA A 55 -16.64 -16.35 -0.96
CA ALA A 55 -18.08 -16.53 -1.14
C ALA A 55 -18.91 -15.22 -1.10
N GLY A 56 -18.38 -14.14 -1.69
CA GLY A 56 -19.05 -12.84 -1.75
C GLY A 56 -19.13 -12.06 -0.44
N ARG A 57 -18.35 -12.44 0.59
CA ARG A 57 -18.02 -11.61 1.77
C ARG A 57 -19.20 -10.98 2.51
N ARG A 58 -20.35 -11.65 2.54
CA ARG A 58 -21.50 -11.17 3.30
C ARG A 58 -21.19 -11.14 4.78
N THR A 59 -21.45 -10.00 5.43
CA THR A 59 -21.23 -9.82 6.87
C THR A 59 -21.82 -10.96 7.68
N GLY A 60 -21.03 -11.50 8.61
CA GLY A 60 -21.42 -12.63 9.47
C GLY A 60 -21.26 -14.02 8.84
N THR A 61 -20.73 -14.13 7.61
CA THR A 61 -20.43 -15.41 6.98
C THR A 61 -18.95 -15.79 7.14
N ALA A 62 -18.62 -17.08 6.96
CA ALA A 62 -17.23 -17.54 6.98
C ALA A 62 -16.34 -16.86 5.91
N GLY A 63 -16.92 -16.50 4.75
CA GLY A 63 -16.22 -15.77 3.69
C GLY A 63 -15.86 -14.34 4.10
N HIS A 64 -16.74 -13.68 4.84
CA HIS A 64 -16.49 -12.37 5.45
C HIS A 64 -15.39 -12.43 6.51
N GLU A 65 -15.40 -13.40 7.42
CA GLU A 65 -14.31 -13.56 8.39
C GLU A 65 -12.95 -13.82 7.73
N LYS A 66 -12.93 -14.58 6.62
CA LYS A 66 -11.70 -14.77 5.83
C LYS A 66 -11.21 -13.45 5.24
N ALA A 67 -12.12 -12.62 4.72
CA ALA A 67 -11.77 -11.29 4.20
C ALA A 67 -11.19 -10.40 5.31
N GLN A 68 -11.80 -10.39 6.50
CA GLN A 68 -11.30 -9.67 7.67
C GLN A 68 -9.87 -10.09 8.04
N ARG A 69 -9.61 -11.40 8.14
CA ARG A 69 -8.27 -11.92 8.44
C ARG A 69 -7.25 -11.55 7.38
N TYR A 70 -7.65 -11.65 6.11
CA TYR A 70 -6.81 -11.28 4.98
C TYR A 70 -6.43 -9.79 5.03
N LEU A 71 -7.41 -8.90 5.20
CA LEU A 71 -7.17 -7.46 5.26
C LEU A 71 -6.31 -7.06 6.46
N ALA A 72 -6.55 -7.63 7.65
CA ALA A 72 -5.70 -7.41 8.81
C ALA A 72 -4.26 -7.91 8.59
N GLY A 73 -4.09 -8.98 7.80
CA GLY A 73 -2.79 -9.45 7.33
C GLY A 73 -2.11 -8.42 6.42
N ARG A 74 -2.80 -7.96 5.38
CA ARG A 74 -2.30 -6.95 4.44
C ARG A 74 -1.94 -5.63 5.13
N PHE A 75 -2.76 -5.15 6.07
CA PHE A 75 -2.47 -3.95 6.86
C PHE A 75 -1.16 -4.09 7.65
N ARG A 76 -0.93 -5.25 8.27
CA ARG A 76 0.30 -5.57 8.99
C ARG A 76 1.51 -5.67 8.06
N GLU A 77 1.36 -6.34 6.92
CA GLU A 77 2.42 -6.51 5.92
C GLU A 77 2.86 -5.16 5.32
N ILE A 78 1.91 -4.25 5.08
CA ILE A 78 2.19 -2.87 4.64
C ILE A 78 2.88 -2.06 5.75
N GLY A 79 2.66 -2.41 7.02
CA GLY A 79 3.16 -1.68 8.17
C GLY A 79 2.27 -0.51 8.59
N LEU A 80 0.95 -0.64 8.42
CA LEU A 80 -0.01 0.31 8.97
C LEU A 80 -0.06 0.22 10.49
N HIS A 81 -0.15 1.37 11.16
CA HIS A 81 -0.39 1.43 12.60
C HIS A 81 -1.86 1.11 12.90
N GLN A 82 -2.12 0.43 14.00
CA GLN A 82 -3.46 0.07 14.46
C GLN A 82 -4.17 1.29 15.04
N PHE A 83 -5.44 1.50 14.72
CA PHE A 83 -6.26 2.56 15.31
C PHE A 83 -7.12 1.98 16.45
N GLY A 84 -6.53 1.87 17.64
CA GLY A 84 -7.14 1.23 18.81
C GLY A 84 -6.31 0.04 19.33
N PRO A 85 -6.94 -0.93 20.03
CA PRO A 85 -6.23 -2.11 20.55
C PRO A 85 -5.81 -3.09 19.46
N ASP A 86 -6.50 -3.07 18.32
CA ASP A 86 -6.20 -3.80 17.10
C ASP A 86 -6.71 -3.01 15.89
N TYR A 87 -6.68 -3.60 14.69
CA TYR A 87 -7.23 -2.95 13.49
C TYR A 87 -8.77 -2.89 13.48
N PHE A 88 -9.49 -3.52 14.41
CA PHE A 88 -10.92 -3.79 14.27
C PHE A 88 -11.78 -2.86 15.12
N GLN A 89 -12.61 -2.05 14.45
CA GLN A 89 -13.74 -1.38 15.08
C GLN A 89 -15.00 -2.25 14.92
N ARG A 90 -15.36 -2.96 15.98
CA ARG A 90 -16.44 -3.96 15.99
C ARG A 90 -17.80 -3.32 16.30
N PHE A 91 -18.85 -3.80 15.65
CA PHE A 91 -20.22 -3.35 15.87
C PHE A 91 -21.23 -4.51 15.66
N ALA A 92 -22.44 -4.33 16.20
CA ALA A 92 -23.56 -5.24 16.01
C ALA A 92 -24.61 -4.60 15.12
N ILE A 93 -25.18 -5.40 14.23
CA ILE A 93 -26.25 -5.01 13.30
C ILE A 93 -27.53 -5.69 13.77
N ALA A 94 -28.53 -4.89 14.17
CA ALA A 94 -29.83 -5.40 14.57
C ALA A 94 -30.78 -5.53 13.36
N ALA A 95 -31.44 -6.69 13.24
CA ALA A 95 -32.57 -6.89 12.33
C ALA A 95 -33.90 -6.59 13.04
N PRO A 96 -34.95 -6.08 12.35
CA PRO A 96 -35.02 -5.63 10.97
C PRO A 96 -34.93 -4.10 10.92
N GLY A 97 -33.72 -3.54 10.92
CA GLY A 97 -33.59 -2.08 10.89
C GLY A 97 -32.21 -1.51 10.54
N PHE A 98 -31.21 -2.36 10.26
CA PHE A 98 -29.82 -1.95 10.02
C PHE A 98 -29.31 -0.91 11.03
N SER A 99 -29.81 -0.97 12.27
CA SER A 99 -29.28 -0.13 13.34
C SER A 99 -27.97 -0.76 13.81
N THR A 100 -26.89 0.01 13.71
CA THR A 100 -25.58 -0.39 14.18
C THR A 100 -25.33 0.14 15.58
N ALA A 101 -24.96 -0.73 16.52
CA ALA A 101 -24.48 -0.34 17.83
C ALA A 101 -22.99 -0.71 17.98
N PRO A 102 -22.12 0.19 18.46
CA PRO A 102 -20.74 -0.16 18.78
C PRO A 102 -20.70 -1.34 19.76
N LEU A 103 -19.82 -2.30 19.52
CA LEU A 103 -19.57 -3.39 20.47
C LEU A 103 -18.41 -3.01 21.38
N THR A 104 -18.73 -2.43 22.54
CA THR A 104 -17.76 -2.20 23.62
C THR A 104 -17.78 -3.40 24.56
N ASN A 105 -16.68 -4.17 24.60
CA ASN A 105 -16.39 -5.28 25.53
C ASN A 105 -17.64 -5.98 26.12
N GLY A 106 -18.25 -6.89 25.36
CA GLY A 106 -19.40 -7.68 25.79
C GLY A 106 -19.98 -8.55 24.67
N PRO A 107 -20.85 -9.53 24.98
CA PRO A 107 -21.58 -10.27 23.96
C PRO A 107 -22.51 -9.32 23.20
N ALA A 108 -22.59 -9.47 21.88
CA ALA A 108 -23.57 -8.77 21.07
C ALA A 108 -24.98 -9.17 21.52
N PRO A 109 -25.98 -8.28 21.41
CA PRO A 109 -27.36 -8.63 21.72
C PRO A 109 -27.81 -9.89 20.95
N PRO A 110 -28.76 -10.66 21.50
CA PRO A 110 -29.39 -11.76 20.76
C PRO A 110 -29.88 -11.27 19.40
N ASP A 111 -29.83 -12.15 18.39
CA ASP A 111 -30.32 -11.88 17.03
C ASP A 111 -29.61 -10.73 16.28
N THR A 112 -28.35 -10.45 16.63
CA THR A 112 -27.51 -9.48 15.91
C THR A 112 -26.44 -10.14 15.06
N ILE A 113 -26.12 -9.52 13.92
CA ILE A 113 -24.97 -9.89 13.09
C ILE A 113 -23.77 -9.05 13.55
N ARG A 114 -22.62 -9.69 13.74
CA ARG A 114 -21.37 -8.99 14.09
C ARG A 114 -20.65 -8.51 12.82
N GLY A 115 -20.44 -7.21 12.73
CA GLY A 115 -19.60 -6.57 11.72
C GLY A 115 -18.34 -5.97 12.34
N ALA A 116 -17.36 -5.66 11.50
CA ALA A 116 -16.21 -4.87 11.93
C ALA A 116 -15.61 -4.06 10.77
N ASN A 117 -15.42 -2.77 10.99
CA ASN A 117 -14.55 -1.97 10.15
C ASN A 117 -13.09 -2.32 10.46
N LEU A 118 -12.21 -2.28 9.45
CA LEU A 118 -10.78 -2.33 9.66
C LEU A 118 -10.16 -0.96 9.44
N ILE A 119 -9.41 -0.49 10.43
CA ILE A 119 -8.84 0.85 10.48
C ILE A 119 -7.35 0.76 10.77
N GLY A 120 -6.54 1.26 9.84
CA GLY A 120 -5.11 1.43 10.01
C GLY A 120 -4.69 2.84 9.58
N TYR A 121 -3.53 3.31 10.02
CA TYR A 121 -3.05 4.63 9.64
C TYR A 121 -1.55 4.67 9.34
N LEU A 122 -1.15 5.67 8.55
CA LEU A 122 0.24 6.08 8.36
C LEU A 122 0.41 7.50 8.93
N PRO A 123 1.38 7.71 9.84
CA PRO A 123 1.64 9.05 10.37
C PRO A 123 2.10 9.99 9.24
N GLY A 124 1.63 11.24 9.29
CA GLY A 124 2.16 12.31 8.47
C GLY A 124 3.57 12.72 8.91
N ARG A 125 4.27 13.47 8.05
CA ARG A 125 5.57 14.08 8.40
C ARG A 125 5.45 15.25 9.38
N GLU A 126 4.27 15.87 9.46
CA GLU A 126 3.98 16.95 10.38
C GLU A 126 3.14 16.45 11.54
N ASP A 127 3.41 16.96 12.75
CA ASP A 127 2.55 16.76 13.91
C ASP A 127 1.32 17.67 13.76
N SER A 128 0.37 17.21 12.95
CA SER A 128 -0.86 17.92 12.60
C SER A 128 -2.08 17.07 13.00
N SER A 129 -3.12 17.73 13.52
CA SER A 129 -4.42 17.11 13.80
C SER A 129 -5.24 16.82 12.53
N ASN A 130 -4.77 17.25 11.35
CA ASN A 130 -5.46 17.01 10.09
C ASN A 130 -5.24 15.57 9.62
N VAL A 131 -6.34 14.89 9.30
CA VAL A 131 -6.34 13.51 8.82
C VAL A 131 -7.03 13.44 7.47
N ILE A 132 -6.39 12.74 6.53
CA ILE A 132 -7.01 12.37 5.25
C ILE A 132 -7.50 10.92 5.39
N VAL A 133 -8.79 10.69 5.18
CA VAL A 133 -9.37 9.35 5.21
C VAL A 133 -9.50 8.82 3.79
N LEU A 134 -8.92 7.65 3.53
CA LEU A 134 -9.14 6.86 2.33
C LEU A 134 -9.96 5.63 2.70
N SER A 135 -11.09 5.42 2.05
CA SER A 135 -12.00 4.33 2.39
C SER A 135 -12.49 3.53 1.19
N ALA A 136 -12.81 2.27 1.45
CA ALA A 136 -13.54 1.37 0.57
C ALA A 136 -14.25 0.33 1.43
N HIS A 137 -15.44 -0.13 1.03
CA HIS A 137 -16.12 -1.21 1.77
C HIS A 137 -15.65 -2.57 1.27
N TYR A 138 -15.52 -3.54 2.16
CA TYR A 138 -15.00 -4.87 1.81
C TYR A 138 -16.05 -5.98 1.86
N ASP A 139 -17.17 -5.73 2.53
CA ASP A 139 -18.33 -6.62 2.52
C ASP A 139 -18.96 -6.66 1.13
N HIS A 140 -19.78 -7.68 0.89
CA HIS A 140 -20.62 -7.71 -0.30
C HIS A 140 -21.83 -8.64 -0.13
N LEU A 141 -22.59 -8.87 -1.21
CA LEU A 141 -23.91 -9.48 -1.17
C LEU A 141 -23.96 -10.97 -0.80
N GLY A 142 -22.82 -11.67 -0.84
CA GLY A 142 -22.71 -13.10 -0.59
C GLY A 142 -23.30 -13.98 -1.70
N VAL A 143 -23.91 -15.10 -1.31
CA VAL A 143 -24.61 -16.00 -2.24
C VAL A 143 -26.10 -15.62 -2.27
N ARG A 144 -26.66 -15.43 -3.47
CA ARG A 144 -28.11 -15.26 -3.67
C ARG A 144 -28.59 -16.15 -4.79
N ASN A 145 -29.70 -16.85 -4.57
CA ASN A 145 -30.29 -17.79 -5.54
C ASN A 145 -29.27 -18.80 -6.11
N GLY A 146 -28.35 -19.28 -5.27
CA GLY A 146 -27.30 -20.22 -5.67
C GLY A 146 -26.11 -19.61 -6.41
N ALA A 147 -26.14 -18.32 -6.76
CA ALA A 147 -25.05 -17.61 -7.41
C ALA A 147 -24.21 -16.80 -6.41
N VAL A 148 -22.89 -16.84 -6.55
CA VAL A 148 -21.97 -16.03 -5.74
C VAL A 148 -21.86 -14.63 -6.36
N TYR A 149 -22.06 -13.60 -5.55
CA TYR A 149 -21.79 -12.22 -5.91
C TYR A 149 -20.36 -11.89 -5.47
N TYR A 150 -19.41 -11.95 -6.40
CA TYR A 150 -17.98 -11.80 -6.08
C TYR A 150 -17.57 -10.40 -5.68
N GLY A 151 -18.29 -9.36 -6.12
CA GLY A 151 -17.99 -7.97 -5.76
C GLY A 151 -16.60 -7.52 -6.18
N ALA A 152 -16.13 -8.00 -7.34
CA ALA A 152 -14.84 -7.61 -7.87
C ALA A 152 -14.77 -6.09 -8.07
N ASN A 153 -15.80 -5.51 -8.70
CA ASN A 153 -15.89 -4.06 -8.86
C ASN A 153 -16.57 -3.36 -7.66
N ASP A 154 -17.42 -4.07 -6.92
CA ASP A 154 -18.19 -3.55 -5.79
C ASP A 154 -17.95 -4.43 -4.54
N ASN A 155 -16.93 -4.17 -3.75
CA ASN A 155 -15.90 -3.12 -3.91
C ASN A 155 -14.49 -3.65 -3.59
N ALA A 156 -14.21 -4.89 -4.02
CA ALA A 156 -12.87 -5.46 -3.89
C ALA A 156 -11.82 -4.64 -4.64
N SER A 157 -12.18 -4.00 -5.76
CA SER A 157 -11.31 -3.12 -6.55
C SER A 157 -10.90 -1.87 -5.78
N GLY A 158 -11.83 -1.21 -5.08
CA GLY A 158 -11.51 -0.06 -4.23
C GLY A 158 -10.65 -0.45 -3.03
N VAL A 159 -10.92 -1.60 -2.41
CA VAL A 159 -10.08 -2.10 -1.31
C VAL A 159 -8.66 -2.43 -1.80
N ALA A 160 -8.53 -3.08 -2.96
CA ALA A 160 -7.23 -3.38 -3.55
C ALA A 160 -6.46 -2.10 -3.90
N ALA A 161 -7.13 -1.09 -4.47
CA ALA A 161 -6.53 0.21 -4.74
C ALA A 161 -6.08 0.90 -3.44
N MET A 162 -6.91 0.88 -2.39
CA MET A 162 -6.57 1.44 -1.08
C MET A 162 -5.32 0.79 -0.48
N LEU A 163 -5.21 -0.55 -0.52
CA LEU A 163 -4.04 -1.28 -0.06
C LEU A 163 -2.78 -0.93 -0.87
N ALA A 164 -2.91 -0.81 -2.19
CA ALA A 164 -1.80 -0.47 -3.06
C ALA A 164 -1.30 0.97 -2.81
N ILE A 165 -2.22 1.92 -2.64
CA ILE A 165 -1.91 3.30 -2.25
C ILE A 165 -1.23 3.33 -0.88
N ALA A 166 -1.72 2.56 0.10
CA ALA A 166 -1.10 2.46 1.41
C ALA A 166 0.34 1.93 1.35
N GLY A 167 0.58 0.87 0.56
CA GLY A 167 1.92 0.32 0.34
C GLY A 167 2.89 1.33 -0.31
N TYR A 168 2.38 2.13 -1.25
CA TYR A 168 3.17 3.21 -1.85
C TYR A 168 3.47 4.34 -0.84
N LEU A 169 2.45 4.85 -0.15
CA LEU A 169 2.58 5.98 0.77
C LEU A 169 3.34 5.63 2.06
N ARG A 170 3.47 4.34 2.41
CA ARG A 170 4.37 3.90 3.47
C ARG A 170 5.83 4.32 3.21
N ARG A 171 6.24 4.30 1.94
CA ARG A 171 7.59 4.70 1.48
C ARG A 171 7.65 6.17 1.08
N HIS A 172 6.50 6.79 0.83
CA HIS A 172 6.35 8.19 0.39
C HIS A 172 5.40 8.95 1.33
N PRO A 173 5.78 9.15 2.61
CA PRO A 173 4.86 9.70 3.61
C PRO A 173 4.43 11.12 3.23
N LEU A 174 3.15 11.45 3.38
CA LEU A 174 2.60 12.78 3.11
C LEU A 174 2.77 13.73 4.31
N ARG A 175 2.38 15.00 4.16
CA ARG A 175 2.39 15.99 5.25
C ARG A 175 1.41 15.60 6.37
N HIS A 176 0.19 15.21 6.01
CA HIS A 176 -0.88 14.86 6.94
C HIS A 176 -0.95 13.35 7.17
N THR A 177 -1.47 12.96 8.34
CA THR A 177 -1.76 11.56 8.67
C THR A 177 -2.83 11.01 7.72
N LEU A 178 -2.62 9.78 7.27
CA LEU A 178 -3.54 9.04 6.41
C LEU A 178 -4.20 7.94 7.22
N LEU A 179 -5.52 7.91 7.24
CA LEU A 179 -6.31 6.85 7.84
C LEU A 179 -6.97 6.03 6.73
N PHE A 180 -6.73 4.73 6.75
CA PHE A 180 -7.25 3.76 5.80
C PHE A 180 -8.38 2.99 6.47
N LEU A 181 -9.59 3.12 5.92
CA LEU A 181 -10.82 2.53 6.44
C LEU A 181 -11.37 1.51 5.44
N ALA A 182 -11.23 0.22 5.75
CA ALA A 182 -12.02 -0.82 5.10
C ALA A 182 -13.34 -0.98 5.86
N SER A 183 -14.43 -0.42 5.34
CA SER A 183 -15.73 -0.45 6.02
C SER A 183 -16.50 -1.76 5.77
N ASP A 184 -17.35 -2.10 6.72
CA ASP A 184 -18.27 -3.25 6.68
C ASP A 184 -19.71 -2.76 6.82
N ALA A 185 -20.64 -3.57 6.28
CA ALA A 185 -22.11 -3.48 6.33
C ALA A 185 -22.78 -2.25 5.68
#